data_AF-Q5SKK7-F1
#
_entry.id   AF-Q5SKK7-F1
#
_cell.length_a   1.000
_cell.length_b   1.000
_cell.length_c   1.000
_cell.angle_alpha   90.00
_cell.angle_beta   90.00
_cell.angle_gamma   90.00
#
_symmetry.space_group_name_H-M   'P 1'
#
loop_
_entity.id
_entity.type
_entity.pdbx_description
1 polymer ?
#
loop_
_entity_poly.entity_id
_entity_poly.type
_entity_poly.pdbx_seq_one_letter_code
_entity_poly.pdbx_strand_id
1 'polypeptide(L)'
;MAEKALATLKELAFLEDPSPVERDAAIQRFEYTFEAFWKALQAYLREKEGLEGASPKGVIRLAREVGLLRDEEARLALGMVDDRSLTVHTYNEPLARAIFRRLPDYARLMEQVLGRLRR
;
A
#
# COMPACT_ATOMS: atom_id res chain seq x y z
N MET A 1 10.33 9.75 0.13
CA MET A 1 9.16 9.95 1.02
C MET A 1 8.46 8.63 1.30
N ALA A 2 8.04 7.88 0.27
CA ALA A 2 7.37 6.58 0.43
C ALA A 2 8.18 5.54 1.24
N GLU A 3 9.50 5.42 1.02
CA GLU A 3 10.34 4.49 1.78
C GLU A 3 10.38 4.80 3.28
N LYS A 4 10.41 6.08 3.66
CA LYS A 4 10.40 6.50 5.07
C LYS A 4 9.06 6.17 5.74
N ALA A 5 7.95 6.42 5.03
CA ALA A 5 6.62 6.02 5.50
C ALA A 5 6.48 4.50 5.62
N LEU A 6 7.04 3.75 4.66
CA LEU A 6 7.03 2.29 4.72
C LEU A 6 7.84 1.77 5.91
N ALA A 7 8.98 2.38 6.22
CA ALA A 7 9.78 1.99 7.39
C ALA A 7 8.97 2.09 8.68
N THR A 8 8.21 3.18 8.88
CA THR A 8 7.37 3.34 10.06
C THR A 8 6.19 2.37 10.08
N LEU A 9 5.58 2.02 8.95
CA LEU A 9 4.58 0.95 8.89
C LEU A 9 5.17 -0.39 9.32
N LYS A 10 6.38 -0.73 8.84
CA LYS A 10 7.05 -2.00 9.14
C LYS A 10 7.36 -2.19 10.63
N GLU A 11 7.47 -1.12 11.42
CA GLU A 11 7.61 -1.21 12.89
C GLU A 11 6.42 -1.91 13.56
N LEU A 12 5.21 -1.82 12.99
CA LEU A 12 3.99 -2.35 13.61
C LEU A 12 3.30 -3.44 12.78
N ALA A 13 3.49 -3.44 11.45
CA ALA A 13 2.74 -4.32 10.54
C ALA A 13 2.98 -5.82 10.80
N PHE A 14 4.08 -6.20 11.46
CA PHE A 14 4.48 -7.58 11.71
C PHE A 14 4.26 -8.04 13.17
N LEU A 15 3.61 -7.25 14.01
CA LEU A 15 3.28 -7.69 15.37
C LEU A 15 2.31 -8.87 15.31
N GLU A 16 2.59 -9.93 16.06
CA GLU A 16 1.74 -11.13 16.10
C GLU A 16 0.44 -10.92 16.89
N ASP A 17 0.52 -10.20 18.01
CA ASP A 17 -0.62 -9.87 18.87
C ASP A 17 -0.59 -8.39 19.29
N PRO A 18 -0.97 -7.46 18.40
CA PRO A 18 -0.97 -6.04 18.72
C PRO A 18 -2.11 -5.70 19.70
N SER A 19 -1.83 -4.80 20.64
CA SER A 19 -2.88 -4.10 21.37
C SER A 19 -3.79 -3.31 20.42
N PRO A 20 -5.02 -2.93 20.85
CA PRO A 20 -5.89 -2.09 20.04
C PRO A 20 -5.22 -0.79 19.57
N VAL A 21 -4.44 -0.15 20.44
CA VAL A 21 -3.71 1.10 20.11
C VAL A 21 -2.62 0.85 19.07
N GLU A 22 -1.85 -0.22 19.18
CA GLU A 22 -0.83 -0.57 18.17
C GLU A 22 -1.45 -0.93 16.83
N ARG A 23 -2.58 -1.63 16.83
CA ARG A 23 -3.34 -1.96 15.62
C ARG A 23 -3.85 -0.69 14.93
N ASP A 24 -4.47 0.21 15.68
CA ASP A 24 -4.99 1.47 15.14
C ASP A 24 -3.86 2.36 14.62
N ALA A 25 -2.73 2.41 15.34
CA ALA A 25 -1.52 3.06 14.87
C ALA A 25 -1.03 2.43 13.56
N ALA A 26 -0.94 1.10 13.46
CA ALA A 26 -0.51 0.42 12.24
C ALA A 26 -1.41 0.73 11.05
N ILE A 27 -2.73 0.79 11.25
CA ILE A 27 -3.70 1.18 10.24
C ILE A 27 -3.49 2.64 9.81
N GLN A 28 -3.28 3.56 10.76
CA GLN A 28 -2.98 4.94 10.43
C GLN A 28 -1.68 5.07 9.62
N ARG A 29 -0.66 4.27 9.97
CA ARG A 29 0.61 4.20 9.23
C ARG A 29 0.42 3.60 7.84
N PHE A 30 -0.47 2.64 7.71
CA PHE A 30 -0.86 2.09 6.40
C PHE A 30 -1.49 3.16 5.52
N GLU A 31 -2.41 3.98 6.01
CA GLU A 31 -3.09 5.01 5.21
C GLU A 31 -2.12 6.01 4.57
N TYR A 32 -1.22 6.63 5.36
CA TYR A 32 -0.28 7.59 4.81
C TYR A 32 0.80 6.92 3.97
N THR A 33 1.16 5.67 4.27
CA THR A 33 2.16 4.92 3.49
C THR A 33 1.60 4.54 2.13
N PHE A 34 0.35 4.08 2.09
CA PHE A 34 -0.37 3.84 0.85
C PHE A 34 -0.42 5.11 0.00
N GLU A 35 -0.77 6.25 0.60
CA GLU A 35 -0.84 7.54 -0.10
C GLU A 35 0.51 7.91 -0.75
N ALA A 36 1.60 7.78 0.00
CA ALA A 36 2.94 8.02 -0.53
C ALA A 36 3.35 7.00 -1.60
N PHE A 37 2.96 5.74 -1.44
CA PHE A 37 3.27 4.64 -2.36
C PHE A 37 2.61 4.83 -3.73
N TRP A 38 1.29 5.05 -3.78
CA TRP A 38 0.60 5.18 -5.07
C TRP A 38 0.99 6.47 -5.79
N LYS A 39 1.34 7.54 -5.07
CA LYS A 39 1.92 8.76 -5.66
C LYS A 39 3.31 8.54 -6.23
N ALA A 40 4.14 7.70 -5.60
CA ALA A 40 5.44 7.32 -6.16
C ALA A 40 5.29 6.52 -7.46
N LEU A 41 4.34 5.57 -7.50
CA LEU A 41 3.99 4.87 -8.73
C LEU A 41 3.48 5.82 -9.83
N GLN A 42 2.58 6.74 -9.47
CA GLN A 42 2.03 7.72 -10.39
C GLN A 42 3.14 8.60 -11.00
N ALA A 43 4.06 9.09 -10.17
CA ALA A 43 5.19 9.89 -10.63
C ALA A 43 6.09 9.09 -11.58
N TYR A 44 6.42 7.84 -11.24
CA TYR A 44 7.22 6.97 -12.11
C TYR A 44 6.55 6.78 -13.48
N LEU A 45 5.26 6.42 -13.50
CA LEU A 45 4.52 6.21 -14.75
C LEU A 45 4.50 7.47 -15.62
N ARG A 46 4.31 8.65 -15.00
CA ARG A 46 4.32 9.91 -15.70
C ARG A 46 5.70 10.23 -16.29
N GLU A 47 6.76 10.05 -15.50
CA GLU A 47 8.12 10.46 -15.88
C GLU A 47 8.83 9.48 -16.82
N LYS A 48 8.56 8.18 -16.68
CA LYS A 48 9.26 7.12 -17.44
C LYS A 48 8.45 6.57 -18.60
N GLU A 49 7.13 6.49 -18.45
CA GLU A 49 6.24 5.88 -19.45
C GLU A 49 5.38 6.93 -20.18
N GLY A 50 5.34 8.17 -19.70
CA GLY A 50 4.46 9.22 -20.23
C GLY A 50 2.97 8.96 -19.97
N LEU A 51 2.65 8.10 -19.00
CA LEU A 51 1.28 7.68 -18.68
C LEU A 51 0.77 8.39 -17.42
N GLU A 52 -0.45 8.92 -17.48
CA GLU A 52 -1.06 9.65 -16.37
C GLU A 52 -2.27 8.90 -15.81
N GLY A 53 -2.15 8.38 -14.59
CA GLY A 53 -3.24 7.76 -13.85
C GLY A 53 -3.89 8.74 -12.89
N ALA A 54 -5.21 8.94 -12.96
CA ALA A 54 -5.93 9.90 -12.12
C ALA A 54 -6.42 9.36 -10.76
N SER A 55 -6.19 8.07 -10.48
CA SER A 55 -6.64 7.42 -9.23
C SER A 55 -5.72 6.27 -8.85
N PRO A 56 -5.71 5.82 -7.57
CA PRO A 56 -4.88 4.69 -7.15
C PRO A 56 -5.16 3.42 -7.96
N LYS A 57 -6.44 3.08 -8.22
CA LYS A 57 -6.80 1.93 -9.06
C LYS A 57 -6.30 2.09 -10.50
N GLY A 58 -6.40 3.30 -11.07
CA GLY A 58 -5.89 3.59 -12.40
C GLY A 58 -4.37 3.43 -12.49
N VAL A 59 -3.66 3.99 -11.52
CA VAL A 59 -2.19 3.88 -11.39
C VAL A 59 -1.74 2.42 -11.29
N ILE A 60 -2.42 1.59 -10.49
CA ILE A 60 -2.08 0.17 -10.36
C ILE A 60 -2.33 -0.59 -11.67
N ARG A 61 -3.40 -0.29 -12.40
CA ARG A 61 -3.68 -0.91 -13.71
C ARG A 61 -2.60 -0.54 -14.74
N LEU A 62 -2.25 0.74 -14.84
CA LEU A 62 -1.16 1.19 -15.71
C LEU A 62 0.18 0.54 -15.33
N ALA A 63 0.50 0.48 -14.03
CA ALA A 63 1.71 -0.19 -13.55
C ALA A 63 1.76 -1.68 -13.93
N ARG A 64 0.61 -2.35 -13.99
CA ARG A 64 0.52 -3.72 -14.52
C ARG A 64 0.71 -3.77 -16.04
N GLU A 65 0.09 -2.86 -16.78
CA GLU A 65 0.17 -2.81 -18.25
C GLU A 65 1.59 -2.61 -18.77
N VAL A 66 2.39 -1.77 -18.09
CA VAL A 66 3.81 -1.55 -18.43
C VAL A 66 4.76 -2.60 -17.83
N GLY A 67 4.23 -3.65 -17.19
CA GLY A 67 5.02 -4.75 -16.62
C GLY A 67 5.76 -4.42 -15.32
N LEU A 68 5.52 -3.25 -14.71
CA LEU A 68 6.10 -2.88 -13.42
C LEU A 68 5.53 -3.73 -12.26
N LEU A 69 4.24 -4.10 -12.37
CA LEU A 69 3.57 -5.07 -11.50
C LEU A 69 3.22 -6.33 -12.28
N ARG A 70 3.51 -7.49 -11.69
CA ARG A 70 3.00 -8.78 -12.16
C ARG A 70 1.51 -8.91 -11.84
N ASP A 71 0.81 -9.83 -12.51
CA ASP A 71 -0.63 -10.03 -12.31
C ASP A 71 -1.04 -10.25 -10.85
N GLU A 72 -0.30 -11.07 -10.11
CA GLU A 72 -0.58 -11.35 -8.69
C GLU A 72 -0.33 -10.11 -7.81
N GLU A 73 0.71 -9.35 -8.11
CA GLU A 73 1.04 -8.11 -7.39
C GLU A 73 0.00 -7.03 -7.65
N ALA A 74 -0.47 -6.93 -8.89
CA ALA A 74 -1.55 -6.01 -9.26
C ALA A 74 -2.87 -6.37 -8.57
N ARG A 75 -3.21 -7.67 -8.47
CA ARG A 75 -4.38 -8.12 -7.69
C ARG A 75 -4.26 -7.76 -6.21
N LEU A 76 -3.09 -8.01 -5.60
CA LEU A 76 -2.84 -7.65 -4.21
C LEU A 76 -2.89 -6.12 -4.00
N ALA A 77 -2.29 -5.35 -4.91
CA ALA A 77 -2.32 -3.89 -4.87
C ALA A 77 -3.75 -3.35 -5.01
N LEU A 78 -4.58 -3.94 -5.88
CA LEU A 78 -5.98 -3.54 -6.00
C LEU A 78 -6.76 -3.82 -4.72
N GLY A 79 -6.57 -4.99 -4.10
CA GLY A 79 -7.14 -5.29 -2.79
C GLY A 79 -6.67 -4.32 -1.70
N MET A 80 -5.41 -3.89 -1.76
CA MET A 80 -4.88 -2.86 -0.86
C MET A 80 -5.57 -1.49 -1.03
N VAL A 81 -5.96 -1.11 -2.26
CA VAL A 81 -6.77 0.11 -2.47
C VAL A 81 -8.13 -0.02 -1.79
N ASP A 82 -8.77 -1.18 -1.92
CA ASP A 82 -10.07 -1.45 -1.32
C ASP A 82 -9.98 -1.46 0.21
N ASP A 83 -8.94 -2.05 0.78
CA ASP A 83 -8.69 -2.00 2.22
C ASP A 83 -8.46 -0.59 2.72
N ARG A 84 -7.71 0.23 1.97
CA ARG A 84 -7.52 1.64 2.32
C ARG A 84 -8.84 2.41 2.35
N SER A 85 -9.78 2.16 1.44
CA SER A 85 -11.06 2.88 1.49
C SER A 85 -11.91 2.44 2.67
N LEU A 86 -11.68 1.25 3.21
CA LEU A 86 -12.38 0.71 4.37
C LEU A 86 -11.78 1.16 5.72
N THR A 87 -10.60 1.78 5.74
CA THR A 87 -9.96 2.17 7.02
C THR A 87 -10.77 3.20 7.81
N VAL A 88 -11.60 4.01 7.14
CA VAL A 88 -12.53 4.95 7.78
C VAL A 88 -13.60 4.27 8.64
N HIS A 89 -13.79 2.96 8.47
CA HIS A 89 -14.74 2.14 9.22
C HIS A 89 -14.09 1.28 10.30
N THR A 90 -12.82 1.53 10.65
CA THR A 90 -12.04 0.69 11.58
C THR A 90 -12.46 0.79 13.04
N TYR A 91 -13.41 1.66 13.38
CA TYR A 91 -14.18 1.55 14.63
C TYR A 91 -14.90 0.20 14.75
N ASN A 92 -15.16 -0.49 13.63
CA ASN A 92 -15.52 -1.90 13.60
C ASN A 92 -14.27 -2.75 13.86
N GLU A 93 -14.15 -3.28 15.08
CA GLU A 93 -12.99 -4.05 15.49
C GLU A 93 -12.71 -5.31 14.62
N PRO A 94 -13.71 -6.13 14.25
CA PRO A 94 -13.50 -7.21 13.29
C PRO A 94 -12.86 -6.77 11.97
N LEU A 95 -13.26 -5.61 11.44
CA LEU A 95 -12.68 -5.02 10.23
C LEU A 95 -11.24 -4.56 10.47
N ALA A 96 -10.97 -3.85 11.56
CA ALA A 96 -9.60 -3.45 11.93
C ALA A 96 -8.65 -4.65 12.05
N ARG A 97 -9.11 -5.74 12.69
CA ARG A 97 -8.36 -7.00 12.77
C ARG A 97 -8.16 -7.67 11.40
N ALA A 98 -9.13 -7.56 10.50
CA ALA A 98 -9.00 -8.11 9.15
C ALA A 98 -7.98 -7.34 8.30
N ILE A 99 -8.03 -6.00 8.33
CA ILE A 99 -7.07 -5.14 7.63
C ILE A 99 -5.67 -5.33 8.21
N PHE A 100 -5.52 -5.31 9.55
CA PHE A 100 -4.23 -5.50 10.21
C PHE A 100 -3.53 -6.79 9.75
N ARG A 101 -4.27 -7.90 9.68
CA ARG A 101 -3.74 -9.21 9.22
C ARG A 101 -3.19 -9.19 7.80
N ARG A 102 -3.56 -8.23 6.96
CA ARG A 102 -3.09 -8.08 5.58
C ARG A 102 -1.92 -7.11 5.43
N LEU A 103 -1.64 -6.28 6.46
CA LEU A 103 -0.55 -5.30 6.43
C LEU A 103 0.84 -5.90 6.15
N PRO A 104 1.22 -7.09 6.66
CA PRO A 104 2.50 -7.71 6.30
C PRO A 104 2.70 -7.87 4.78
N ASP A 105 1.66 -8.31 4.08
CA ASP A 105 1.74 -8.57 2.63
C ASP A 105 1.76 -7.26 1.84
N TYR A 106 1.00 -6.27 2.28
CA TYR A 106 1.06 -4.91 1.72
C TYR A 106 2.43 -4.27 1.92
N ALA A 107 3.03 -4.39 3.11
CA ALA A 107 4.35 -3.85 3.39
C ALA A 107 5.44 -4.50 2.51
N ARG A 108 5.40 -5.83 2.35
CA ARG A 108 6.33 -6.55 1.45
C ARG A 108 6.15 -6.14 0.00
N LEU A 109 4.90 -6.02 -0.47
CA LEU A 109 4.60 -5.58 -1.82
C LEU A 109 5.15 -4.17 -2.07
N MET A 110 4.86 -3.22 -1.19
CA MET A 110 5.36 -1.86 -1.30
C MET A 110 6.88 -1.81 -1.34
N GLU A 111 7.56 -2.59 -0.47
CA GLU A 111 9.02 -2.67 -0.44
C GLU A 111 9.61 -3.15 -1.77
N GLN A 112 9.06 -4.25 -2.30
CA GLN A 112 9.51 -4.83 -3.57
C GLN A 112 9.32 -3.87 -4.75
N VAL A 113 8.15 -3.21 -4.80
CA VAL A 113 7.79 -2.31 -5.90
C VAL A 113 8.59 -1.01 -5.83
N LEU A 114 8.73 -0.40 -4.66
CA LEU A 114 9.59 0.79 -4.49
C LEU A 114 11.05 0.50 -4.86
N GLY A 115 11.54 -0.72 -4.57
CA GLY A 115 12.86 -1.15 -5.00
C GLY A 115 13.03 -1.23 -6.53
N ARG A 116 11.95 -1.47 -7.29
CA ARG A 116 11.97 -1.47 -8.76
C ARG A 116 12.03 -0.07 -9.34
N LEU A 117 11.37 0.91 -8.71
CA LEU A 117 11.32 2.30 -9.19
C LEU A 117 12.70 2.99 -9.21
N ARG A 118 13.69 2.43 -8.51
CA ARG A 118 15.04 2.97 -8.36
C ARG A 118 16.02 2.48 -9.42
N ARG A 119 15.64 1.47 -10.19
CA ARG A 119 16.45 0.91 -11.27
C ARG A 119 16.15 1.64 -12.57
#